data_AF-A0A661QUU2-F1
#
_entry.id   AF-A0A661QUU2-F1
#
_cell.length_a   1.000
_cell.length_b   1.000
_cell.length_c   1.000
_cell.angle_alpha   90.00
_cell.angle_beta   90.00
_cell.angle_gamma   90.00
#
_symmetry.space_group_name_H-M   'P 1'
#
loop_
_entity.id
_entity.type
_entity.pdbx_description
1 polymer ?
#
loop_
_entity_poly.entity_id
_entity_poly.type
_entity_poly.pdbx_seq_one_letter_code
_entity_poly.pdbx_strand_id
1 'polypeptide(L)'
;GTLVRKLYGSNKASERHRHRYEVNPEYHEVLKENGMVFSGISKDGRLVEFIELPDHTYFVATQAHPELKSRMERPAPLFYGFVRACMERKK
;
A
#
# COMPACT_ATOMS: atom_id res chain seq x y z
N GLY A 1 2.93 4.82 12.65
CA GLY A 1 2.32 3.64 12.01
C GLY A 1 2.02 3.97 10.57
N THR A 2 2.09 3.00 9.66
CA THR A 2 1.98 3.24 8.21
C THR A 2 0.59 3.69 7.78
N LEU A 3 0.50 4.40 6.65
CA LEU A 3 -0.77 4.86 6.09
C LEU A 3 -1.66 3.67 5.72
N VAL A 4 -1.10 2.61 5.13
CA VAL A 4 -1.82 1.35 4.84
C VAL A 4 -2.44 0.78 6.11
N ARG A 5 -1.68 0.67 7.21
CA ARG A 5 -2.22 0.17 8.48
C ARG A 5 -3.39 1.01 8.98
N LYS A 6 -3.29 2.34 8.87
CA LYS A 6 -4.36 3.27 9.25
C LYS A 6 -5.61 3.08 8.39
N LEU A 7 -5.45 2.93 7.07
CA LEU A 7 -6.56 2.75 6.13
C LEU A 7 -7.28 1.41 6.34
N TYR A 8 -6.53 0.33 6.52
CA TYR A 8 -7.09 -1.00 6.73
C TYR A 8 -7.59 -1.24 8.16
N GLY A 9 -7.20 -0.41 9.13
CA GLY A 9 -7.57 -0.56 10.54
C GLY A 9 -7.05 -1.86 11.19
N SER A 10 -6.07 -2.51 10.55
CA SER A 10 -5.59 -3.85 10.91
C SER A 10 -4.12 -4.02 10.51
N ASN A 11 -3.40 -4.91 11.22
CA ASN A 11 -2.04 -5.32 10.86
C ASN A 11 -2.02 -6.44 9.80
N LYS A 12 -3.19 -6.94 9.41
CA LYS A 12 -3.36 -8.00 8.42
C LYS A 12 -4.34 -7.54 7.35
N ALA A 13 -3.94 -7.68 6.10
CA ALA A 13 -4.78 -7.49 4.93
C ALA A 13 -4.74 -8.75 4.06
N SER A 14 -5.73 -8.90 3.18
CA SER A 14 -5.76 -9.96 2.17
C SER A 14 -6.30 -9.34 0.89
N GLU A 15 -5.52 -9.37 -0.18
CA GLU A 15 -5.89 -8.78 -1.47
C GLU A 15 -5.78 -9.83 -2.59
N ARG A 16 -6.21 -9.48 -3.79
CA ARG A 16 -6.13 -10.36 -4.97
C ARG A 16 -4.90 -10.00 -5.80
N HIS A 17 -4.17 -11.00 -6.27
CA HIS A 17 -2.93 -10.84 -7.02
C HIS A 17 -3.09 -11.42 -8.43
N ARG A 18 -2.43 -10.82 -9.41
CA ARG A 18 -2.36 -11.36 -10.78
C ARG A 18 -1.07 -10.90 -11.49
N HIS A 19 0.07 -11.21 -10.88
CA HIS A 19 1.40 -10.94 -11.43
C HIS A 19 2.33 -12.15 -11.24
N ARG A 20 3.53 -12.06 -11.81
CA ARG A 20 4.63 -13.02 -11.61
C ARG A 20 5.94 -12.38 -11.15
N TYR A 21 6.08 -11.07 -11.32
CA TYR A 21 7.29 -10.34 -10.97
C TYR A 21 7.13 -9.76 -9.57
N GLU A 22 8.19 -9.92 -8.78
CA GLU A 22 8.28 -9.48 -7.40
C GLU A 22 9.35 -8.39 -7.28
N VAL A 23 9.31 -7.62 -6.19
CA VAL A 23 10.40 -6.69 -5.86
C VAL A 23 11.65 -7.51 -5.54
N ASN A 24 12.78 -7.21 -6.20
CA ASN A 24 14.03 -7.94 -5.98
C ASN A 24 14.60 -7.62 -4.58
N PRO A 25 14.79 -8.62 -3.69
CA PRO A 25 15.38 -8.43 -2.37
C PRO A 25 16.73 -7.72 -2.35
N GLU A 26 17.54 -7.89 -3.39
CA GLU A 26 18.86 -7.24 -3.50
C GLU A 26 18.77 -5.72 -3.51
N TYR A 27 17.63 -5.15 -3.94
CA TYR A 27 17.40 -3.72 -4.01
C TYR A 27 16.63 -3.17 -2.80
N HIS A 28 16.29 -4.01 -1.81
CA HIS A 28 15.48 -3.58 -0.68
C HIS A 28 16.15 -2.48 0.14
N GLU A 29 17.44 -2.62 0.43
CA GLU A 29 18.16 -1.65 1.26
C GLU A 29 18.33 -0.31 0.54
N VAL A 30 18.74 -0.30 -0.73
CA VAL A 30 18.87 0.95 -1.49
C VAL A 30 17.52 1.69 -1.62
N LEU A 31 16.41 0.96 -1.78
CA LEU A 31 15.08 1.58 -1.81
C LEU A 31 14.73 2.23 -0.46
N LYS A 32 15.00 1.55 0.66
CA LYS A 32 14.74 2.07 2.00
C LYS A 32 15.62 3.27 2.34
N GLU A 33 16.91 3.22 2.01
CA GLU A 33 17.87 4.32 2.20
C GLU A 33 17.44 5.59 1.45
N ASN A 34 16.74 5.43 0.32
CA ASN A 34 16.18 6.52 -0.47
C ASN A 34 14.72 6.86 -0.09
N GLY A 35 14.28 6.48 1.11
CA GLY A 35 13.02 6.92 1.70
C GLY A 35 11.79 6.03 1.42
N MET A 36 11.95 4.91 0.70
CA MET A 36 10.86 3.96 0.49
C MET A 36 10.55 3.18 1.77
N VAL A 37 9.30 3.18 2.21
CA VAL A 37 8.85 2.36 3.33
C VAL A 37 8.09 1.15 2.80
N PHE A 38 8.55 -0.07 3.12
CA PHE A 38 7.79 -1.30 2.86
C PHE A 38 6.73 -1.48 3.95
N SER A 39 5.54 -0.95 3.70
CA SER A 39 4.47 -0.86 4.69
C SER A 39 3.63 -2.12 4.81
N GLY A 40 3.81 -3.08 3.91
CA GLY A 40 3.22 -4.41 3.98
C GLY A 40 4.11 -5.43 3.28
N ILE A 41 4.25 -6.58 3.92
CA ILE A 41 5.02 -7.73 3.43
C ILE A 41 4.15 -8.99 3.50
N SER A 42 4.46 -9.98 2.68
CA SER A 42 3.81 -11.28 2.70
C SER A 42 3.97 -11.95 4.07
N LYS A 43 3.13 -12.95 4.37
CA LYS A 43 3.14 -13.63 5.69
C LYS A 43 4.47 -14.31 6.01
N ASP A 44 5.19 -14.78 4.99
CA ASP A 44 6.52 -15.36 5.11
C ASP A 44 7.65 -14.30 5.13
N GLY A 45 7.30 -13.02 5.01
CA GLY A 45 8.20 -11.87 5.11
C GLY A 45 9.08 -11.64 3.88
N ARG A 46 8.84 -12.35 2.78
CA ARG A 46 9.72 -12.34 1.60
C ARG A 46 9.31 -11.32 0.54
N LEU A 47 8.00 -11.18 0.29
CA LEU A 47 7.47 -10.36 -0.78
C LEU A 47 7.02 -9.02 -0.24
N VAL A 48 7.29 -7.96 -1.00
CA VAL A 48 6.85 -6.60 -0.68
C VAL A 48 5.47 -6.37 -1.31
N GLU A 49 4.47 -6.19 -0.47
CA GLU A 49 3.06 -6.12 -0.88
C GLU A 49 2.55 -4.69 -1.00
N PHE A 50 3.05 -3.82 -0.11
CA PHE A 50 2.71 -2.40 -0.06
C PHE A 50 3.96 -1.56 0.17
N ILE A 51 4.03 -0.42 -0.53
CA ILE A 51 5.08 0.58 -0.38
C ILE A 51 4.48 1.97 -0.17
N GLU A 52 5.20 2.80 0.57
CA GLU A 52 4.84 4.18 0.91
C GLU A 52 6.05 5.11 0.77
N LEU A 53 5.78 6.38 0.45
CA LEU A 53 6.75 7.48 0.54
C LEU A 53 6.25 8.50 1.57
N PRO A 54 6.79 8.49 2.81
CA PRO A 54 6.28 9.31 3.91
C PRO A 54 6.33 10.82 3.66
N ASP A 55 7.30 11.29 2.86
CA ASP A 55 7.48 12.71 2.56
C ASP A 55 6.50 13.24 1.49
N HIS A 56 5.63 12.38 0.97
CA HIS A 56 4.58 12.75 0.02
C HIS A 56 3.21 12.83 0.72
N THR A 57 2.39 13.84 0.39
CA THR A 57 1.06 14.08 1.02
C THR A 57 0.18 12.84 1.08
N TYR A 58 0.20 12.03 0.02
CA TYR A 58 -0.41 10.71 0.00
C TYR A 58 0.31 9.87 -1.06
N PHE A 59 1.10 8.88 -0.64
CA PHE A 59 1.73 7.93 -1.56
C PHE A 59 1.64 6.54 -0.99
N VAL A 60 0.85 5.70 -1.66
CA VAL A 60 0.72 4.28 -1.37
C VAL A 60 0.66 3.56 -2.70
N ALA A 61 1.45 2.50 -2.85
CA ALA A 61 1.33 1.57 -3.96
C ALA A 61 1.26 0.14 -3.44
N THR A 62 0.60 -0.73 -4.19
CA THR A 62 0.48 -2.15 -3.88
C THR A 62 0.66 -2.96 -5.15
N GLN A 63 1.25 -4.15 -5.02
CA GLN A 63 1.29 -5.11 -6.13
C GLN A 63 -0.07 -5.78 -6.38
N ALA A 64 -0.99 -5.72 -5.41
CA ALA A 64 -2.28 -6.35 -5.48
C ALA A 64 -3.30 -5.54 -6.30
N HIS A 65 -4.51 -6.09 -6.41
CA HIS A 65 -5.66 -5.51 -7.10
C HIS A 65 -6.79 -5.18 -6.11
N PRO A 66 -6.66 -4.12 -5.29
CA PRO A 66 -7.68 -3.72 -4.31
C PRO A 66 -9.04 -3.39 -4.94
N GLU A 67 -9.05 -2.97 -6.22
CA GLU A 67 -10.25 -2.66 -7.00
C GLU A 67 -11.19 -3.85 -7.11
N LEU A 68 -10.65 -5.08 -7.18
CA LEU A 68 -11.44 -6.29 -7.33
C LEU A 68 -12.24 -6.63 -6.07
N LYS A 69 -11.83 -6.09 -4.92
CA LYS A 69 -12.51 -6.25 -3.62
C LYS A 69 -13.39 -5.05 -3.23
N SER A 70 -13.29 -3.94 -3.96
CA SER A 70 -14.12 -2.76 -3.74
C SER A 70 -15.59 -3.04 -4.08
N ARG A 71 -16.51 -2.54 -3.26
CA ARG A 71 -17.97 -2.62 -3.45
C ARG A 71 -18.60 -1.27 -3.10
N MET A 72 -19.83 -1.02 -3.57
CA MET A 72 -20.52 0.26 -3.36
C MET A 72 -20.64 0.62 -1.87
N GLU A 73 -21.12 -0.31 -1.04
CA GLU A 73 -21.27 -0.08 0.42
C GLU A 73 -19.97 -0.27 1.20
N ARG A 74 -18.95 -0.85 0.57
CA ARG A 74 -17.66 -1.14 1.20
C ARG A 74 -16.53 -0.83 0.22
N PRO A 75 -16.22 0.46 0.01
CA PRO A 75 -15.14 0.85 -0.87
C PRO A 75 -13.81 0.29 -0.36
N ALA A 76 -12.93 -0.10 -1.26
CA ALA A 76 -11.61 -0.56 -0.88
C ALA A 76 -10.84 0.57 -0.13
N PRO A 77 -10.20 0.28 1.01
CA PRO A 77 -9.61 1.29 1.87
C PRO A 77 -8.61 2.23 1.16
N LEU A 78 -7.82 1.69 0.23
CA LEU A 78 -6.85 2.48 -0.53
C LEU A 78 -7.51 3.53 -1.42
N PHE A 79 -8.62 3.21 -2.08
CA PHE A 79 -9.35 4.16 -2.92
C PHE A 79 -10.06 5.21 -2.08
N TYR A 80 -10.71 4.79 -0.98
CA TYR A 80 -11.36 5.73 -0.06
C TYR A 80 -10.35 6.72 0.53
N GLY A 81 -9.20 6.21 0.99
CA GLY A 81 -8.10 7.02 1.50
C GLY A 81 -7.55 8.01 0.47
N PHE A 82 -7.34 7.55 -0.76
CA PHE A 82 -6.81 8.38 -1.83
C PHE A 82 -7.75 9.55 -2.16
N VAL A 83 -9.04 9.27 -2.36
CA VAL A 83 -10.04 10.32 -2.65
C VAL A 83 -10.15 11.31 -1.50
N ARG A 84 -10.15 10.83 -0.24
CA ARG A 84 -10.14 11.70 0.95
C ARG A 84 -8.94 12.65 0.95
N ALA A 85 -7.74 12.13 0.68
CA ALA A 85 -6.53 12.94 0.62
C ALA A 85 -6.58 13.98 -0.52
N CYS A 86 -7.14 13.63 -1.68
CA CYS A 86 -7.37 14.59 -2.77
C CYS A 86 -8.33 15.73 -2.34
N MET A 87 -9.41 15.41 -1.62
CA MET A 87 -10.34 16.43 -1.13
C MET A 87 -9.70 17.34 -0.07
N GLU A 88 -8.86 16.79 0.80
CA GLU A 88 -8.15 17.56 1.83
C GLU A 88 -7.12 18.50 1.21
N ARG A 89 -6.38 18.08 0.18
CA ARG A 89 -5.41 18.92 -0.53
C ARG A 89 -6.03 20.05 -1.36
N LYS A 90 -7.28 19.89 -1.81
CA LYS A 90 -7.99 20.92 -2.58
C LYS A 90 -8.44 22.10 -1.71
N LYS A 91 -8.56 21.91 -0.40
CA LYS A 91 -8.89 22.97 0.56
C LYS A 91 -7.67 23.84 0.82
#